data_AF-A0A0S8EF73-F1
#
_entry.id   AF-A0A0S8EF73-F1
#
_cell.length_a   1.000
_cell.length_b   1.000
_cell.length_c   1.000
_cell.angle_alpha   90.00
_cell.angle_beta   90.00
_cell.angle_gamma   90.00
#
_symmetry.space_group_name_H-M   'P 1'
#
loop_
_entity.id
_entity.type
_entity.pdbx_description
1 polymer ?
#
loop_
_entity_poly.entity_id
_entity_poly.type
_entity_poly.pdbx_seq_one_letter_code
_entity_poly.pdbx_strand_id
1 'polypeptide(L)'
;MSLGNWLGGRWADRGGSELSVGIVLLLAAIFSIGSLLFLGLLAPWLQQSELDLISASFLYVLGMFFIPAVLLGIPTPLLTTLALGLDSRTGHIVGRMHALAALGSILGTFITGYWLVQYFGTRAVVIGCAVALVFLAAPFLRKLRPGAAVVLAVMAVG
;
A
#
# COMPACT_ATOMS: atom_id res chain seq x y z
N MET A 1 -0.92 7.56 -4.80
CA MET A 1 0.15 7.90 -3.83
C MET A 1 -0.04 9.26 -3.16
N SER A 2 -0.22 10.38 -3.86
CA SER A 2 -0.29 11.72 -3.21
C SER A 2 -1.38 11.86 -2.14
N LEU A 3 -2.58 11.33 -2.41
CA LEU A 3 -3.67 11.30 -1.44
C LEU A 3 -3.30 10.50 -0.18
N GLY A 4 -2.65 9.35 -0.36
CA GLY A 4 -2.13 8.54 0.75
C GLY A 4 -1.07 9.27 1.57
N ASN A 5 -0.16 9.99 0.90
CA ASN A 5 0.86 10.79 1.58
C ASN A 5 0.25 11.92 2.42
N TRP A 6 -0.79 12.59 1.90
CA TRP A 6 -1.52 13.61 2.64
C TRP A 6 -2.29 13.03 3.84
N LEU A 7 -3.02 11.92 3.65
CA LEU A 7 -3.72 11.22 4.73
C LEU A 7 -2.76 10.71 5.80
N GLY A 8 -1.64 10.13 5.39
CA GLY A 8 -0.61 9.65 6.28
C GLY A 8 0.08 10.77 7.05
N GLY A 9 0.32 11.92 6.44
CA GLY A 9 0.81 13.12 7.13
C GLY A 9 -0.16 13.59 8.21
N ARG A 10 -1.45 13.75 7.85
CA ARG A 10 -2.49 14.15 8.81
C ARG A 10 -2.66 13.13 9.95
N TRP A 11 -2.46 11.84 9.68
CA TRP A 11 -2.51 10.81 10.71
C TRP A 11 -1.24 10.84 11.58
N ALA A 12 -0.08 11.07 10.99
CA ALA A 12 1.18 11.24 11.73
C ALA A 12 1.07 12.41 12.73
N ASP A 13 0.52 13.55 12.30
CA ASP A 13 0.31 14.74 13.14
C ASP A 13 -0.65 14.49 14.32
N ARG A 14 -1.54 13.50 14.18
CA ARG A 14 -2.50 13.11 15.23
C ARG A 14 -1.95 12.05 16.20
N GLY A 15 -0.65 11.80 16.18
CA GLY A 15 -0.01 10.80 17.05
C GLY A 15 -0.01 9.39 16.43
N GLY A 16 0.24 9.30 15.13
CA GLY A 16 0.44 8.01 14.45
C GLY A 16 1.51 7.17 15.16
N SER A 17 1.21 5.91 15.43
CA SER A 17 2.09 5.01 16.18
C SER A 17 2.73 3.96 15.26
N GLU A 18 3.72 3.23 15.79
CA GLU A 18 4.25 2.02 15.13
C GLU A 18 3.12 1.08 14.70
N LEU A 19 2.09 0.93 15.54
CA LEU A 19 0.93 0.11 15.25
C LEU A 19 0.15 0.62 14.01
N SER A 20 -0.01 1.94 13.87
CA SER A 20 -0.68 2.54 12.70
C SER A 20 0.00 2.13 11.39
N VAL A 21 1.34 2.08 11.37
CA VAL A 21 2.12 1.61 10.22
C VAL A 21 1.82 0.13 9.92
N GLY A 22 1.85 -0.71 10.95
CA GLY A 22 1.55 -2.14 10.81
C GLY A 22 0.15 -2.41 10.26
N ILE A 23 -0.87 -1.70 10.76
CA ILE A 23 -2.25 -1.82 10.27
C ILE A 23 -2.35 -1.39 8.80
N VAL A 24 -1.76 -0.25 8.43
CA VAL A 24 -1.79 0.24 7.05
C VAL A 24 -1.12 -0.73 6.08
N LEU A 25 0.03 -1.31 6.48
CA LEU A 25 0.73 -2.30 5.66
C LEU A 25 -0.11 -3.58 5.48
N LEU A 26 -0.79 -4.05 6.52
CA LEU A 26 -1.72 -5.18 6.42
C LEU A 26 -2.91 -4.86 5.51
N LEU A 27 -3.53 -3.70 5.68
CA LEU A 27 -4.65 -3.29 4.82
C LEU A 27 -4.19 -3.19 3.37
N ALA A 28 -3.03 -2.58 3.12
CA ALA A 28 -2.44 -2.53 1.78
C ALA A 28 -2.28 -3.94 1.20
N ALA A 29 -1.78 -4.91 1.97
CA ALA A 29 -1.65 -6.30 1.52
C ALA A 29 -3.01 -6.94 1.18
N ILE A 30 -4.00 -6.77 2.05
CA ILE A 30 -5.35 -7.32 1.87
C ILE A 30 -6.01 -6.71 0.62
N PHE A 31 -5.98 -5.38 0.47
CA PHE A 31 -6.56 -4.71 -0.69
C PHE A 31 -5.77 -4.99 -1.98
N SER A 32 -4.45 -5.21 -1.92
CA SER A 32 -3.67 -5.67 -3.07
C SER A 32 -4.08 -7.07 -3.53
N ILE A 33 -4.29 -8.01 -2.61
CA ILE A 33 -4.83 -9.34 -2.96
C ILE A 33 -6.27 -9.22 -3.45
N GLY A 34 -7.10 -8.45 -2.75
CA GLY A 34 -8.49 -8.19 -3.09
C GLY A 34 -8.65 -7.62 -4.50
N SER A 35 -7.69 -6.80 -4.95
CA SER A 35 -7.66 -6.27 -6.32
C SER A 35 -7.67 -7.38 -7.38
N LEU A 36 -7.03 -8.53 -7.11
CA LEU A 36 -7.02 -9.69 -8.01
C LEU A 36 -8.37 -10.43 -8.02
N LEU A 37 -9.12 -10.42 -6.92
CA LEU A 37 -10.47 -11.01 -6.85
C LEU A 37 -11.54 -10.11 -7.47
N PHE A 38 -11.42 -8.79 -7.28
CA PHE A 38 -12.30 -7.78 -7.88
C PHE A 38 -12.35 -7.88 -9.41
N LEU A 39 -11.30 -8.45 -10.01
CA LEU A 39 -11.17 -8.71 -11.43
C LEU A 39 -12.33 -9.55 -11.98
N GLY A 40 -12.81 -10.54 -11.21
CA GLY A 40 -13.94 -11.39 -11.59
C GLY A 40 -15.31 -10.77 -11.34
N LEU A 41 -15.42 -9.81 -10.40
CA LEU A 41 -16.70 -9.24 -9.97
C LEU A 41 -17.10 -8.01 -10.78
N LEU A 42 -16.13 -7.18 -11.18
CA LEU A 42 -16.38 -5.96 -11.96
C LEU A 42 -16.50 -6.22 -13.47
N ALA A 43 -15.86 -7.29 -13.97
CA ALA A 43 -15.86 -7.59 -15.40
C ALA A 43 -17.27 -7.78 -16.01
N PRO A 44 -18.23 -8.49 -15.36
CA PRO A 44 -19.58 -8.66 -15.90
C PRO A 44 -20.37 -7.34 -15.95
N TRP A 45 -20.21 -6.49 -14.93
CA TRP A 45 -20.92 -5.20 -14.85
C TRP A 45 -20.43 -4.21 -15.90
N LEU A 46 -19.12 -4.19 -16.14
CA LEU A 46 -18.53 -3.30 -17.15
C LEU A 46 -18.84 -3.75 -18.58
N GLN A 47 -18.90 -5.06 -18.84
CA GLN A 47 -19.27 -5.61 -20.15
C GLN A 47 -20.73 -5.33 -20.54
N GLN A 48 -21.60 -5.13 -19.56
CA GLN A 48 -23.01 -4.75 -19.78
C GLN A 48 -23.20 -3.23 -19.96
N SER A 49 -22.16 -2.44 -19.70
CA SER A 49 -22.22 -0.99 -19.83
C SER A 49 -21.88 -0.56 -21.26
N GLU A 50 -22.66 0.35 -21.86
CA GLU A 50 -22.38 0.94 -23.19
C GLU A 50 -21.22 1.96 -23.18
N LEU A 51 -20.21 1.73 -22.32
CA LEU A 51 -19.07 2.62 -22.20
C LEU A 51 -18.03 2.32 -23.28
N ASP A 52 -17.42 3.38 -23.81
CA ASP A 52 -16.26 3.25 -24.68
C ASP A 52 -15.10 2.55 -23.96
N LEU A 53 -14.29 1.80 -24.71
CA LEU A 53 -13.25 0.89 -24.19
C LEU A 53 -12.24 1.62 -23.28
N ILE A 54 -11.92 2.87 -23.63
CA ILE A 54 -11.00 3.72 -22.88
C ILE A 54 -11.57 4.04 -21.50
N SER A 55 -12.82 4.50 -21.45
CA SER A 55 -13.53 4.86 -20.21
C SER A 55 -13.72 3.66 -19.29
N ALA A 56 -14.09 2.52 -19.87
CA ALA A 56 -14.23 1.25 -19.15
C ALA A 56 -12.88 0.83 -18.53
N SER A 57 -11.80 0.81 -19.32
CA SER A 57 -10.47 0.42 -18.84
C SER A 57 -9.95 1.35 -17.74
N PHE A 58 -10.16 2.66 -17.89
CA PHE A 58 -9.79 3.64 -16.87
C PHE A 58 -10.53 3.40 -15.56
N LEU A 59 -11.85 3.28 -15.61
CA LEU A 59 -12.66 3.06 -14.41
C LEU A 59 -12.30 1.73 -13.72
N TYR A 60 -11.97 0.71 -14.50
CA TYR A 60 -11.55 -0.59 -14.00
C TYR A 60 -10.22 -0.52 -13.25
N VAL A 61 -9.20 0.08 -13.86
CA VAL A 61 -7.88 0.27 -13.21
C VAL A 61 -8.02 1.17 -11.98
N LEU A 62 -8.83 2.23 -12.07
CA LEU A 62 -9.10 3.11 -10.95
C LEU A 62 -9.75 2.34 -9.80
N GLY A 63 -10.88 1.68 -10.02
CA GLY A 63 -11.57 0.93 -8.95
C GLY A 63 -10.70 -0.16 -8.32
N MET A 64 -9.86 -0.81 -9.12
CA MET A 64 -9.03 -1.93 -8.68
C MET A 64 -7.78 -1.48 -7.90
N PHE A 65 -7.09 -0.43 -8.36
CA PHE A 65 -5.81 0.00 -7.79
C PHE A 65 -5.87 1.26 -6.93
N PHE A 66 -6.99 1.99 -6.92
CA PHE A 66 -7.07 3.25 -6.17
C PHE A 66 -6.86 3.05 -4.67
N ILE A 67 -7.59 2.13 -4.04
CA ILE A 67 -7.49 1.86 -2.60
C ILE A 67 -6.08 1.39 -2.21
N PRO A 68 -5.51 0.33 -2.81
CA PRO A 68 -4.16 -0.10 -2.43
C PRO A 68 -3.11 0.97 -2.73
N ALA A 69 -3.24 1.76 -3.80
CA ALA A 69 -2.32 2.86 -4.11
C ALA A 69 -2.44 4.06 -3.16
N VAL A 70 -3.58 4.25 -2.49
CA VAL A 70 -3.71 5.23 -1.42
C VAL A 70 -3.07 4.69 -0.14
N LEU A 71 -3.38 3.44 0.23
CA LEU A 71 -2.83 2.80 1.43
C LEU A 71 -1.29 2.72 1.40
N LEU A 72 -0.70 2.38 0.26
CA LEU A 72 0.76 2.33 0.08
C LEU A 72 1.44 3.70 0.18
N GLY A 73 0.70 4.81 0.05
CA GLY A 73 1.23 6.16 0.22
C GLY A 73 1.32 6.62 1.67
N ILE A 74 0.64 5.95 2.60
CA ILE A 74 0.52 6.35 4.01
C ILE A 74 1.77 6.01 4.87
N PRO A 75 2.50 4.89 4.67
CA PRO A 75 3.63 4.52 5.53
C PRO A 75 4.77 5.54 5.54
N THR A 76 5.08 6.17 4.41
CA THR A 76 6.20 7.12 4.27
C THR A 76 6.13 8.28 5.27
N PRO A 77 5.04 9.07 5.33
CA PRO A 77 4.92 10.16 6.30
C PRO A 77 4.84 9.66 7.75
N LEU A 78 4.13 8.56 8.02
CA LEU A 78 4.07 7.97 9.37
C LEU A 78 5.46 7.60 9.89
N LEU A 79 6.24 6.85 9.10
CA LEU A 79 7.59 6.44 9.46
C LEU A 79 8.55 7.63 9.55
N THR A 80 8.37 8.65 8.71
CA THR A 80 9.19 9.86 8.77
C THR A 80 8.96 10.59 10.09
N THR A 81 7.70 10.81 10.48
CA THR A 81 7.38 11.48 11.76
C THR A 81 7.82 10.65 12.97
N LEU A 82 7.67 9.32 12.93
CA LEU A 82 8.20 8.45 13.99
C LEU A 82 9.72 8.55 14.10
N ALA A 83 10.43 8.58 12.97
CA ALA A 83 11.89 8.73 12.96
C ALA A 83 12.34 10.11 13.47
N LEU A 84 11.59 11.17 13.18
CA LEU A 84 11.82 12.51 13.72
C LEU A 84 11.70 12.58 15.25
N GLY A 85 10.89 11.72 15.86
CA GLY A 85 10.82 11.60 17.32
C GLY A 85 12.06 10.97 17.97
N LEU A 86 12.96 10.35 17.19
CA LEU A 86 14.11 9.58 17.70
C LEU A 86 15.45 10.32 17.58
N ASP A 87 15.56 11.35 16.73
CA ASP A 87 16.81 12.10 16.50
C ASP A 87 16.48 13.59 16.25
N SER A 88 17.29 14.48 16.80
CA SER A 88 17.13 15.94 16.67
C SER A 88 17.48 16.48 15.28
N ARG A 89 18.12 15.67 14.41
CA ARG A 89 18.51 16.06 13.05
C ARG A 89 17.38 15.90 12.05
N THR A 90 16.37 16.75 12.16
CA THR A 90 15.14 16.73 11.34
C THR A 90 15.42 16.68 9.83
N GLY A 91 16.26 17.59 9.32
CA GLY A 91 16.56 17.67 7.88
C GLY A 91 17.24 16.42 7.33
N HIS A 92 18.12 15.78 8.12
CA HIS A 92 18.81 14.56 7.72
C HIS A 92 17.85 13.35 7.63
N ILE A 93 16.91 13.23 8.57
CA ILE A 93 15.89 12.18 8.54
C ILE A 93 14.98 12.33 7.33
N VAL A 94 14.43 13.54 7.12
CA VAL A 94 13.54 13.82 5.99
C VAL A 94 14.25 13.53 4.67
N GLY A 95 15.49 14.02 4.51
CA GLY A 95 16.30 13.75 3.33
C GLY A 95 16.55 12.26 3.09
N ARG A 96 16.91 11.50 4.14
CA ARG A 96 17.14 10.05 4.06
C ARG A 96 15.87 9.28 3.70
N MET A 97 14.72 9.63 4.29
CA MET A 97 13.44 9.00 3.98
C MET A 97 13.05 9.22 2.52
N HIS A 98 13.20 10.44 2.01
CA HIS A 98 12.94 10.74 0.59
C HIS A 98 13.92 10.03 -0.34
N ALA A 99 15.21 10.00 -0.02
CA ALA A 99 16.22 9.31 -0.82
C ALA A 99 15.93 7.81 -0.91
N LEU A 100 15.61 7.16 0.22
CA LEU A 100 15.22 5.74 0.26
C LEU A 100 13.94 5.48 -0.55
N ALA A 101 12.93 6.35 -0.41
CA ALA A 101 11.68 6.22 -1.17
C ALA A 101 11.91 6.36 -2.68
N ALA A 102 12.72 7.33 -3.10
CA ALA A 102 13.05 7.55 -4.50
C ALA A 102 13.85 6.37 -5.08
N LEU A 103 14.92 5.95 -4.40
CA LEU A 103 15.73 4.81 -4.82
C LEU A 103 14.89 3.53 -4.91
N GLY A 104 14.07 3.25 -3.89
CA GLY A 104 13.18 2.09 -3.87
C GLY A 104 12.16 2.11 -5.01
N SER A 105 11.56 3.27 -5.31
CA SER A 105 10.62 3.42 -6.42
C SER A 105 11.27 3.19 -7.78
N ILE A 106 12.45 3.77 -7.99
CA ILE A 106 13.21 3.61 -9.24
C ILE A 106 13.61 2.14 -9.44
N LEU A 107 14.33 1.57 -8.47
CA LEU A 107 14.79 0.19 -8.54
C LEU A 107 13.62 -0.79 -8.63
N GLY A 108 12.58 -0.57 -7.82
CA GLY A 108 11.37 -1.38 -7.82
C GLY A 108 10.66 -1.38 -9.17
N THR A 109 10.54 -0.21 -9.82
CA THR A 109 9.90 -0.09 -11.14
C THR A 109 10.69 -0.85 -12.21
N PHE A 110 12.02 -0.71 -12.24
CA PHE A 110 12.86 -1.43 -13.20
C PHE A 110 12.85 -2.94 -12.96
N ILE A 111 13.06 -3.38 -11.72
CA ILE A 111 13.05 -4.80 -11.35
C ILE A 111 11.68 -5.42 -11.67
N THR A 112 10.60 -4.70 -11.37
CA THR A 112 9.23 -5.15 -11.66
C THR A 112 8.98 -5.27 -13.16
N GLY A 113 9.23 -4.19 -13.92
CA GLY A 113 8.93 -4.12 -15.35
C GLY A 113 9.78 -5.04 -16.22
N TYR A 114 11.09 -5.16 -15.93
CA TYR A 114 12.01 -5.93 -16.77
C TYR A 114 12.18 -7.39 -16.34
N TRP A 115 12.11 -7.69 -15.04
CA TRP A 115 12.43 -9.02 -14.53
C TRP A 115 11.20 -9.71 -13.94
N LEU A 116 10.60 -9.14 -12.90
CA LEU A 116 9.56 -9.81 -12.12
C LEU A 116 8.32 -10.12 -12.96
N VAL A 117 7.79 -9.14 -13.70
CA VAL A 117 6.60 -9.33 -14.54
C VAL A 117 6.90 -10.27 -15.72
N GLN A 118 8.08 -10.17 -16.32
CA GLN A 118 8.45 -11.00 -17.47
C GLN A 118 8.61 -12.48 -17.12
N TYR A 119 9.18 -12.79 -15.95
CA TYR A 119 9.46 -14.17 -15.56
C TYR A 119 8.32 -14.82 -14.76
N PHE A 120 7.62 -14.04 -13.91
CA PHE A 120 6.59 -14.58 -12.99
C PHE A 120 5.17 -14.15 -13.36
N GLY A 121 5.01 -13.18 -14.26
CA GLY A 121 3.72 -12.59 -14.60
C GLY A 121 3.17 -11.65 -13.53
N THR A 122 2.23 -10.79 -13.93
CA THR A 122 1.69 -9.73 -13.05
C THR A 122 1.00 -10.28 -11.80
N ARG A 123 0.28 -11.41 -11.90
CA ARG A 123 -0.46 -12.01 -10.77
C ARG A 123 0.49 -12.45 -9.65
N ALA A 124 1.55 -13.17 -9.99
CA ALA A 124 2.52 -13.64 -9.01
C ALA A 124 3.26 -12.47 -8.33
N VAL A 125 3.58 -11.42 -9.11
CA VAL A 125 4.20 -10.21 -8.57
C VAL A 125 3.29 -9.51 -7.55
N VAL A 126 2.00 -9.34 -7.85
CA VAL A 126 1.05 -8.72 -6.91
C VAL A 126 0.92 -9.55 -5.63
N ILE A 127 0.84 -10.88 -5.74
CA ILE A 127 0.81 -11.76 -4.56
C ILE A 127 2.11 -11.65 -3.77
N GLY A 128 3.26 -11.66 -4.43
CA GLY A 128 4.57 -11.49 -3.79
C GLY A 128 4.70 -10.16 -3.05
N CYS A 129 4.23 -9.06 -3.63
CA CYS A 129 4.16 -7.76 -2.98
C CYS A 129 3.26 -7.79 -1.74
N ALA A 130 2.08 -8.40 -1.82
CA ALA A 130 1.18 -8.52 -0.67
C ALA A 130 1.82 -9.33 0.47
N VAL A 131 2.48 -10.44 0.15
CA VAL A 131 3.23 -11.25 1.13
C VAL A 131 4.35 -10.43 1.76
N ALA A 132 5.12 -9.69 0.97
CA ALA A 132 6.17 -8.81 1.47
C ALA A 132 5.62 -7.73 2.42
N LEU A 133 4.46 -7.13 2.10
CA LEU A 133 3.79 -6.16 2.96
C LEU A 133 3.36 -6.78 4.30
N VAL A 134 2.85 -8.01 4.30
CA VAL A 134 2.53 -8.74 5.55
C VAL A 134 3.78 -8.95 6.40
N PHE A 135 4.91 -9.36 5.79
CA PHE A 135 6.17 -9.52 6.52
C PHE A 135 6.69 -8.19 7.08
N LEU A 136 6.57 -7.10 6.32
CA LEU A 136 6.93 -5.76 6.79
C LEU A 136 6.02 -5.28 7.92
N ALA A 137 4.74 -5.67 7.93
CA ALA A 137 3.80 -5.33 9.00
C ALA A 137 4.11 -6.07 10.32
N ALA A 138 4.64 -7.30 10.24
CA ALA A 138 4.87 -8.16 11.40
C ALA A 138 5.61 -7.48 12.58
N PRO A 139 6.78 -6.82 12.42
CA PRO A 139 7.48 -6.19 13.54
C PRO A 139 6.66 -5.09 14.22
N PHE A 140 5.89 -4.31 13.46
CA PHE A 140 5.03 -3.24 13.97
C PHE A 140 3.80 -3.75 14.71
N LEU A 141 3.38 -4.99 14.41
CA LEU A 141 2.23 -5.66 15.02
C LEU A 141 2.62 -6.58 16.19
N ARG A 142 3.90 -6.80 16.46
CA ARG A 142 4.37 -7.68 17.55
C ARG A 142 3.84 -7.30 18.94
N LYS A 143 3.46 -6.04 19.15
CA LYS A 143 2.84 -5.56 20.40
C LYS A 143 1.34 -5.85 20.50
N LEU A 144 0.68 -6.27 19.41
CA LEU A 144 -0.70 -6.73 19.40
C LEU A 144 -0.79 -8.25 19.58
N ARG A 145 -1.81 -8.70 20.32
CA ARG A 145 -2.21 -10.11 20.31
C ARG A 145 -2.62 -10.49 18.87
N PRO A 146 -2.17 -11.62 18.30
CA PRO A 146 -2.38 -11.99 16.90
C PRO A 146 -3.87 -12.02 16.49
N GLY A 147 -4.79 -12.34 17.41
CA GLY A 147 -6.23 -12.28 17.16
C GLY A 147 -6.80 -10.86 16.99
N ALA A 148 -6.20 -9.84 17.63
CA ALA A 148 -6.67 -8.46 17.53
C ALA A 148 -6.30 -7.79 16.20
N ALA A 149 -5.13 -8.15 15.64
CA ALA A 149 -4.69 -7.65 14.34
C ALA A 149 -5.60 -8.14 13.20
N VAL A 150 -6.04 -9.41 13.27
CA VAL A 150 -6.98 -9.99 12.29
C VAL A 150 -8.36 -9.36 12.44
N VAL A 151 -8.87 -9.17 13.66
CA VAL A 151 -10.17 -8.54 13.90
C VAL A 151 -10.19 -7.08 13.44
N LEU A 152 -9.12 -6.31 13.69
CA LEU A 152 -9.01 -4.92 13.21
C LEU A 152 -8.93 -4.83 11.68
N ALA A 153 -8.22 -5.77 11.04
CA ALA A 153 -8.17 -5.84 9.59
C ALA A 153 -9.54 -6.21 8.99
N VAL A 154 -10.29 -7.11 9.64
CA VAL A 154 -11.66 -7.47 9.22
C VAL A 154 -12.65 -6.32 9.44
N MET A 155 -12.58 -5.60 10.57
CA MET A 155 -13.44 -4.44 10.83
C MET A 155 -13.13 -3.22 9.95
N ALA A 156 -11.93 -3.11 9.39
CA ALA A 156 -11.60 -2.05 8.44
C ALA A 156 -12.01 -2.37 6.99
N VAL A 157 -12.41 -3.61 6.73
CA VAL A 157 -12.86 -4.09 5.40
C VAL A 157 -14.38 -4.28 5.34
N GLY A 158 -15.04 -4.51 6.48
CA GLY A 158 -16.51 -4.56 6.61
C GLY A 158 -17.14 -3.19 6.83
#